data_AF-A0A259SQJ7-F1
#
_entry.id   AF-A0A259SQJ7-F1
#
_cell.length_a   1.000
_cell.length_b   1.000
_cell.length_c   1.000
_cell.angle_alpha   90.00
_cell.angle_beta   90.00
_cell.angle_gamma   90.00
#
_symmetry.space_group_name_H-M   'P 1'
#
loop_
_entity.id
_entity.type
_entity.pdbx_description
1 polymer ?
#
loop_
_entity_poly.entity_id
_entity_poly.type
_entity_poly.pdbx_seq_one_letter_code
_entity_poly.pdbx_strand_id
1 'polypeptide(L)'
;MTGPYRAPDQHALTPQGRGRFPGFDVLDEVHRWDTVTAGVVLARLAPPVELSFFSLAENACAVALMDLLLGQDSEPRVPVVALIDARLAADETDGWHYDDMPRDRDAWRRSLAALDADAADLAGRPFAELEREDQAALLQRVQQLGADGSPWRGLRAEHVWSLWTRYGCTAFYSQPWAWNEMGFPGPAYPRGYKNRGVDAREPFEVADSFDRDPVPFAERVERARARHAELVRRRLGHDERPRDDEPGGGSAA
;
A
#
# COMPACT_ATOMS: atom_id res chain seq x y z
N MET A 1 23.25 -15.33 6.70
CA MET A 1 22.21 -14.86 7.65
C MET A 1 22.73 -13.58 8.28
N THR A 2 22.30 -12.46 7.72
CA THR A 2 22.64 -11.11 8.18
C THR A 2 21.35 -10.60 8.81
N GLY A 3 21.31 -10.44 10.15
CA GLY A 3 20.17 -9.80 10.80
C GLY A 3 20.02 -8.34 10.33
N PRO A 4 18.85 -7.70 10.48
CA PRO A 4 18.60 -6.36 9.98
C PRO A 4 19.23 -5.34 10.95
N TYR A 5 20.56 -5.36 11.03
CA TYR A 5 21.33 -4.23 11.52
C TYR A 5 21.87 -3.53 10.29
N ARG A 6 21.41 -2.31 10.06
CA ARG A 6 21.97 -1.35 9.10
C ARG A 6 23.49 -1.42 9.17
N ALA A 7 24.15 -1.66 8.05
CA ALA A 7 25.59 -1.44 8.00
C ALA A 7 25.81 0.08 8.21
N PRO A 8 26.73 0.52 9.10
CA PRO A 8 26.90 1.93 9.47
C PRO A 8 27.13 2.91 8.30
N ASP A 9 27.40 2.39 7.11
CA ASP A 9 27.65 3.10 5.86
C ASP A 9 26.38 3.50 5.10
N GLN A 10 25.19 2.99 5.45
CA GLN A 10 23.98 3.24 4.69
C GLN A 10 23.21 4.49 5.16
N HIS A 11 23.68 5.71 4.87
CA HIS A 11 23.04 7.01 5.20
C HIS A 11 21.89 7.40 4.24
N ALA A 12 20.88 8.15 4.73
CA ALA A 12 19.81 8.73 3.92
C ALA A 12 19.05 7.72 3.03
N LEU A 13 18.84 6.50 3.53
CA LEU A 13 18.10 5.47 2.80
C LEU A 13 16.65 5.90 2.59
N THR A 14 16.18 5.77 1.36
CA THR A 14 14.78 5.95 0.97
C THR A 14 14.29 4.72 0.21
N PRO A 15 12.97 4.46 0.18
CA PRO A 15 12.41 3.41 -0.63
C PRO A 15 12.80 3.62 -2.10
N GLN A 16 13.37 2.59 -2.71
CA GLN A 16 13.79 2.55 -4.12
C GLN A 16 14.85 3.61 -4.49
N GLY A 17 15.54 4.19 -3.49
CA GLY A 17 16.44 5.32 -3.72
C GLY A 17 15.74 6.58 -4.25
N ARG A 18 14.40 6.64 -4.15
CA ARG A 18 13.61 7.80 -4.55
C ARG A 18 13.51 8.73 -3.35
N GLY A 19 14.04 9.94 -3.47
CA GLY A 19 14.06 10.90 -2.37
C GLY A 19 14.02 12.33 -2.90
N ARG A 20 13.27 13.19 -2.22
CA ARG A 20 13.11 14.60 -2.56
C ARG A 20 14.11 15.50 -1.84
N PHE A 21 14.74 14.99 -0.79
CA PHE A 21 15.55 15.74 0.18
C PHE A 21 16.98 15.19 0.24
N PRO A 22 17.91 15.70 -0.59
CA PRO A 22 19.24 15.12 -0.73
C PRO A 22 20.05 15.24 0.57
N GLY A 23 20.63 14.11 1.00
CA GLY A 23 21.44 14.04 2.22
C GLY A 23 20.66 14.17 3.53
N PHE A 24 19.33 14.25 3.48
CA PHE A 24 18.49 14.22 4.66
C PHE A 24 18.36 12.78 5.19
N ASP A 25 18.63 12.59 6.47
CA ASP A 25 18.37 11.35 7.18
C ASP A 25 17.74 11.63 8.55
N VAL A 26 16.50 11.20 8.73
CA VAL A 26 15.76 11.37 9.97
C VAL A 26 16.44 10.68 11.15
N LEU A 27 17.28 9.69 10.89
CA LEU A 27 18.02 9.00 11.96
C LEU A 27 19.15 9.85 12.56
N ASP A 28 19.58 10.91 11.88
CA ASP A 28 20.49 11.91 12.45
C ASP A 28 19.82 12.66 13.61
N GLU A 29 18.48 12.71 13.64
CA GLU A 29 17.69 13.40 14.65
C GLU A 29 17.38 12.55 15.89
N VAL A 30 17.75 11.26 15.91
CA VAL A 30 17.43 10.32 17.02
C VAL A 30 17.85 10.85 18.39
N HIS A 31 19.01 11.51 18.46
CA HIS A 31 19.54 12.11 19.69
C HIS A 31 18.73 13.30 20.22
N ARG A 32 17.75 13.79 19.45
CA ARG A 32 16.88 14.91 19.80
C ARG A 32 15.54 14.47 20.38
N TRP A 33 15.17 13.20 20.24
CA TRP A 33 13.95 12.63 20.79
C TRP A 33 14.18 12.12 22.21
N ASP A 34 13.11 11.98 22.99
CA ASP A 34 13.19 11.24 24.25
C ASP A 34 13.42 9.74 23.99
N THR A 35 13.92 9.03 25.01
CA THR A 35 14.29 7.61 24.89
C THR A 35 13.13 6.71 24.48
N VAL A 36 11.90 7.01 24.90
CA VAL A 36 10.72 6.19 24.57
C VAL A 36 10.40 6.36 23.09
N THR A 37 10.30 7.61 22.62
CA THR A 37 10.07 7.91 21.21
C THR A 37 11.17 7.34 20.31
N ALA A 38 12.44 7.54 20.68
CA ALA A 38 13.56 6.97 19.95
C ALA A 38 13.49 5.43 19.88
N GLY A 39 13.16 4.78 21.00
CA GLY A 39 12.98 3.33 21.05
C GLY A 39 11.90 2.84 20.08
N VAL A 40 10.74 3.48 20.05
CA VAL A 40 9.64 3.13 19.13
C VAL A 40 10.04 3.30 17.66
N VAL A 41 10.69 4.42 17.31
CA VAL A 41 11.11 4.68 15.93
C VAL A 41 12.18 3.70 15.48
N LEU A 42 13.20 3.46 16.31
CA LEU A 42 14.29 2.54 15.99
C LEU A 42 13.81 1.09 15.86
N ALA A 43 12.82 0.67 16.68
CA ALA A 43 12.25 -0.67 16.58
C ALA A 43 11.63 -0.96 15.20
N ARG A 44 11.15 0.07 14.49
CA ARG A 44 10.57 -0.09 13.14
C ARG A 44 11.62 -0.50 12.10
N LEU A 45 12.89 -0.16 12.31
CA LEU A 45 13.99 -0.54 11.40
C LEU A 45 14.31 -2.04 11.43
N ALA A 46 13.80 -2.78 12.43
CA ALA A 46 14.00 -4.21 12.59
C ALA A 46 12.64 -4.91 12.76
N PRO A 47 11.82 -4.96 11.69
CA PRO A 47 10.53 -5.65 11.76
C PRO A 47 10.74 -7.15 12.06
N PRO A 48 9.73 -7.83 12.63
CA PRO A 48 9.76 -9.28 12.81
C PRO A 48 10.02 -10.00 11.49
N VAL A 49 10.89 -11.02 11.53
CA VAL A 49 11.24 -11.83 10.35
C VAL A 49 10.27 -13.00 10.17
N GLU A 50 9.64 -13.46 11.25
CA GLU A 50 8.73 -14.60 11.25
C GLU A 50 7.28 -14.15 11.07
N LEU A 51 6.54 -14.85 10.20
CA LEU A 51 5.10 -14.65 10.03
C LEU A 51 4.37 -15.08 11.30
N SER A 52 3.50 -14.20 11.79
CA SER A 52 2.77 -14.36 13.04
C SER A 52 1.25 -14.40 12.84
N PHE A 53 0.73 -13.90 11.71
CA PHE A 53 -0.70 -13.86 11.42
C PHE A 53 -1.09 -14.53 10.10
N PHE A 54 -0.42 -14.16 9.00
CA PHE A 54 -0.68 -14.67 7.66
C PHE A 54 -0.04 -16.05 7.46
N SER A 55 -0.72 -16.89 6.69
CA SER A 55 -0.10 -18.03 6.02
C SER A 55 0.88 -17.56 4.93
N LEU A 56 1.72 -18.47 4.43
CA LEU A 56 2.65 -18.15 3.34
C LEU A 56 1.94 -17.63 2.07
N ALA A 57 0.79 -18.21 1.73
CA ALA A 57 0.00 -17.80 0.55
C ALA A 57 -0.64 -16.42 0.76
N GLU A 58 -1.26 -16.19 1.92
CA GLU A 58 -1.83 -14.89 2.27
C GLU A 58 -0.75 -13.79 2.30
N ASN A 59 0.42 -14.09 2.85
CA ASN A 59 1.55 -13.16 2.86
C ASN A 59 2.01 -12.81 1.44
N ALA A 60 2.13 -13.79 0.54
CA ALA A 60 2.50 -13.53 -0.85
C ALA A 60 1.46 -12.63 -1.56
N CYS A 61 0.17 -12.90 -1.35
CA CYS A 61 -0.92 -12.08 -1.89
C CYS A 61 -0.88 -10.65 -1.31
N ALA A 62 -0.70 -10.51 0.00
CA ALA A 62 -0.59 -9.22 0.68
C ALA A 62 0.64 -8.41 0.21
N VAL A 63 1.77 -9.07 -0.06
CA VAL A 63 2.98 -8.42 -0.60
C VAL A 63 2.69 -7.86 -2.00
N ALA A 64 2.14 -8.66 -2.90
CA ALA A 64 1.79 -8.18 -4.24
C ALA A 64 0.79 -7.01 -4.21
N LEU A 65 -0.21 -7.09 -3.32
CA LEU A 65 -1.20 -6.04 -3.09
C LEU A 65 -0.54 -4.75 -2.59
N MET A 66 0.24 -4.81 -1.50
CA MET A 66 0.84 -3.63 -0.88
C MET A 66 1.93 -3.01 -1.76
N ASP A 67 2.72 -3.82 -2.47
CA ASP A 67 3.76 -3.32 -3.38
C ASP A 67 3.15 -2.54 -4.56
N LEU A 68 1.96 -2.93 -5.03
CA LEU A 68 1.20 -2.15 -6.02
C LEU A 68 0.62 -0.86 -5.45
N LEU A 69 -0.07 -0.94 -4.30
CA LEU A 69 -0.72 0.24 -3.70
C LEU A 69 0.27 1.32 -3.27
N LEU A 70 1.46 0.91 -2.83
CA LEU A 70 2.51 1.81 -2.32
C LEU A 70 3.63 2.06 -3.34
N GLY A 71 3.51 1.51 -4.54
CA GLY A 71 4.47 1.70 -5.63
C GLY A 71 5.88 1.20 -5.29
N GLN A 72 5.99 0.11 -4.55
CA GLN A 72 7.27 -0.53 -4.17
C GLN A 72 7.69 -1.54 -5.24
N ASP A 73 8.25 -1.03 -6.34
CA ASP A 73 8.56 -1.82 -7.53
C ASP A 73 9.89 -2.59 -7.43
N SER A 74 10.77 -2.15 -6.53
CA SER A 74 12.15 -2.60 -6.43
C SER A 74 12.73 -2.36 -5.04
N GLU A 75 13.86 -3.00 -4.73
CA GLU A 75 14.60 -2.75 -3.50
C GLU A 75 15.39 -1.42 -3.57
N PRO A 76 15.69 -0.76 -2.43
CA PRO A 76 15.24 -1.12 -1.08
C PRO A 76 13.74 -0.80 -0.87
N ARG A 77 12.97 -1.69 -0.25
CA ARG A 77 11.55 -1.44 0.07
C ARG A 77 11.28 -1.44 1.56
N VAL A 78 10.25 -0.71 1.95
CA VAL A 78 9.68 -0.78 3.29
C VAL A 78 8.99 -2.14 3.46
N PRO A 79 9.28 -2.88 4.54
CA PRO A 79 8.69 -4.19 4.81
C PRO A 79 7.26 -4.07 5.37
N VAL A 80 6.36 -3.46 4.60
CA VAL A 80 5.00 -3.08 5.00
C VAL A 80 4.18 -4.27 5.49
N VAL A 81 4.21 -5.39 4.77
CA VAL A 81 3.41 -6.57 5.11
C VAL A 81 3.85 -7.18 6.44
N ALA A 82 5.14 -7.17 6.76
CA ALA A 82 5.63 -7.66 8.05
C ALA A 82 5.09 -6.82 9.23
N LEU A 83 4.95 -5.50 9.04
CA LEU A 83 4.36 -4.61 10.05
C LEU A 83 2.85 -4.85 10.20
N ILE A 84 2.14 -5.05 9.07
CA ILE A 84 0.71 -5.39 9.07
C ILE A 84 0.47 -6.74 9.75
N ASP A 85 1.29 -7.75 9.43
CA ASP A 85 1.23 -9.09 10.01
C ASP A 85 1.38 -9.05 11.53
N ALA A 86 2.43 -8.39 12.03
CA ALA A 86 2.68 -8.23 13.46
C ALA A 86 1.52 -7.51 14.17
N ARG A 87 1.01 -6.44 13.56
CA ARG A 87 -0.13 -5.67 14.07
C ARG A 87 -1.40 -6.53 14.18
N LEU A 88 -1.71 -7.31 13.13
CA LEU A 88 -2.87 -8.20 13.12
C LEU A 88 -2.70 -9.38 14.09
N ALA A 89 -1.48 -9.90 14.25
CA ALA A 89 -1.18 -10.94 15.23
C ALA A 89 -1.45 -10.45 16.66
N ALA A 90 -1.01 -9.24 16.97
CA ALA A 90 -1.19 -8.56 18.26
C ALA A 90 -2.63 -8.06 18.52
N ASP A 91 -3.53 -8.18 17.53
CA ASP A 91 -4.91 -7.65 17.60
C ASP A 91 -4.99 -6.13 17.83
N GLU A 92 -4.00 -5.40 17.30
CA GLU A 92 -3.93 -3.94 17.38
C GLU A 92 -4.85 -3.29 16.33
N THR A 93 -6.07 -2.96 16.74
CA THR A 93 -7.09 -2.33 15.87
C THR A 93 -7.02 -0.80 15.91
N ASP A 94 -7.74 -0.14 15.00
CA ASP A 94 -7.88 1.33 15.01
C ASP A 94 -8.87 1.84 16.08
N GLY A 95 -9.44 0.95 16.90
CA GLY A 95 -10.44 1.28 17.91
C GLY A 95 -11.86 1.48 17.36
N TRP A 96 -12.06 1.28 16.06
CA TRP A 96 -13.37 1.31 15.39
C TRP A 96 -13.42 0.27 14.26
N HIS A 97 -14.62 -0.10 13.81
CA HIS A 97 -14.86 -0.93 12.63
C HIS A 97 -16.20 -0.55 12.00
N TYR A 98 -16.37 -0.80 10.70
CA TYR A 98 -17.68 -0.69 10.05
C TYR A 98 -18.60 -1.80 10.55
N ASP A 99 -19.88 -1.49 10.78
CA ASP A 99 -20.89 -2.44 11.28
C ASP A 99 -21.24 -3.52 10.24
N ASP A 100 -21.11 -3.21 8.96
CA ASP A 100 -21.32 -4.12 7.84
C ASP A 100 -20.07 -4.91 7.43
N MET A 101 -18.97 -4.81 8.19
CA MET A 101 -17.72 -5.52 7.95
C MET A 101 -17.37 -6.50 9.07
N PRO A 102 -16.71 -7.63 8.74
CA PRO A 102 -16.02 -8.43 9.75
C PRO A 102 -14.96 -7.62 10.50
N ARG A 103 -14.51 -8.14 11.64
CA ARG A 103 -13.32 -7.60 12.33
C ARG A 103 -12.11 -7.65 11.41
N ASP A 104 -11.17 -6.71 11.60
CA ASP A 104 -10.04 -6.49 10.70
C ASP A 104 -9.28 -7.77 10.32
N ARG A 105 -9.00 -8.65 11.30
CA ARG A 105 -8.33 -9.94 11.06
C ARG A 105 -9.07 -10.80 10.03
N ASP A 106 -10.38 -10.95 10.18
CA ASP A 106 -11.21 -11.73 9.27
C ASP A 106 -11.42 -11.00 7.94
N ALA A 107 -11.55 -9.67 7.97
CA ALA A 107 -11.69 -8.85 6.77
C ALA A 107 -10.43 -8.95 5.89
N TRP A 108 -9.23 -8.96 6.49
CA TRP A 108 -7.96 -9.20 5.80
C TRP A 108 -7.94 -10.57 5.12
N ARG A 109 -8.19 -11.66 5.86
CA ARG A 109 -8.20 -13.01 5.29
C ARG A 109 -9.23 -13.18 4.17
N ARG A 110 -10.46 -12.70 4.39
CA ARG A 110 -11.53 -12.76 3.39
C ARG A 110 -11.23 -11.95 2.15
N SER A 111 -10.62 -10.77 2.30
CA SER A 111 -10.29 -9.91 1.15
C SER A 111 -9.11 -10.45 0.34
N LEU A 112 -8.10 -11.07 0.97
CA LEU A 112 -7.02 -11.75 0.24
C LEU A 112 -7.55 -12.99 -0.51
N ALA A 113 -8.41 -13.79 0.13
CA ALA A 113 -9.07 -14.91 -0.55
C ALA A 113 -9.96 -14.45 -1.73
N ALA A 114 -10.61 -13.28 -1.60
CA ALA A 114 -11.38 -12.68 -2.69
C ALA A 114 -10.49 -12.22 -3.87
N LEU A 115 -9.28 -11.69 -3.61
CA LEU A 115 -8.30 -11.41 -4.66
C LEU A 115 -7.82 -12.68 -5.35
N ASP A 116 -7.52 -13.74 -4.60
CA ASP A 116 -7.12 -15.02 -5.19
C ASP A 116 -8.25 -15.65 -6.01
N ALA A 117 -9.51 -15.48 -5.60
CA ALA A 117 -10.66 -15.91 -6.39
C ALA A 117 -10.81 -15.11 -7.69
N ASP A 118 -10.64 -13.78 -7.65
CA ASP A 118 -10.62 -12.95 -8.87
C ASP A 118 -9.47 -13.33 -9.81
N ALA A 119 -8.30 -13.66 -9.25
CA ALA A 119 -7.13 -14.11 -10.01
C ALA A 119 -7.33 -15.50 -10.63
N ALA A 120 -7.96 -16.42 -9.90
CA ALA A 120 -8.32 -17.73 -10.39
C ALA A 120 -9.35 -17.65 -11.52
N ASP A 121 -10.36 -16.78 -11.40
CA ASP A 121 -11.35 -16.55 -12.46
C ASP A 121 -10.70 -15.95 -13.73
N LEU A 122 -9.70 -15.07 -13.57
CA LEU A 122 -9.02 -14.42 -14.69
C LEU A 122 -8.02 -15.34 -15.41
N ALA A 123 -7.20 -16.09 -14.66
CA ALA A 123 -6.04 -16.81 -15.21
C ALA A 123 -5.75 -18.16 -14.56
N GLY A 124 -6.62 -18.64 -13.66
CA GLY A 124 -6.46 -19.95 -12.99
C GLY A 124 -5.27 -20.03 -12.04
N ARG A 125 -4.75 -18.88 -11.57
CA ARG A 125 -3.56 -18.78 -10.71
C ARG A 125 -3.81 -17.85 -9.52
N PRO A 126 -3.07 -18.00 -8.40
CA PRO A 126 -3.13 -17.06 -7.28
C PRO A 126 -2.77 -15.63 -7.71
N PHE A 127 -3.30 -14.63 -7.00
CA PHE A 127 -3.09 -13.22 -7.30
C PHE A 127 -1.61 -12.85 -7.34
N ALA A 128 -0.83 -13.33 -6.37
CA ALA A 128 0.61 -13.08 -6.28
C ALA A 128 1.41 -13.63 -7.47
N GLU A 129 0.86 -14.58 -8.23
CA GLU A 129 1.50 -15.22 -9.37
C GLU A 129 1.11 -14.61 -10.73
N LEU A 130 0.15 -13.68 -10.73
CA LEU A 130 -0.25 -12.98 -11.93
C LEU A 130 0.83 -12.00 -12.41
N GLU A 131 0.78 -11.67 -13.71
CA GLU A 131 1.54 -10.55 -14.24
C GLU A 131 1.09 -9.24 -13.57
N ARG A 132 2.04 -8.33 -13.36
CA ARG A 132 1.80 -7.09 -12.62
C ARG A 132 0.66 -6.24 -13.18
N GLU A 133 0.49 -6.27 -14.50
CA GLU A 133 -0.62 -5.59 -15.18
C GLU A 133 -1.99 -6.19 -14.84
N ASP A 134 -2.07 -7.51 -14.70
CA ASP A 134 -3.31 -8.21 -14.36
C ASP A 134 -3.65 -7.99 -12.87
N GLN A 135 -2.63 -8.04 -11.99
CA GLN A 135 -2.78 -7.65 -10.59
C GLN A 135 -3.33 -6.22 -10.47
N ALA A 136 -2.72 -5.26 -11.17
CA ALA A 136 -3.15 -3.86 -11.15
C ALA A 136 -4.58 -3.69 -11.67
N ALA A 137 -4.95 -4.39 -12.76
CA ALA A 137 -6.30 -4.36 -13.30
C ALA A 137 -7.35 -4.87 -12.29
N LEU A 138 -7.06 -5.97 -11.58
CA LEU A 138 -7.93 -6.50 -10.54
C LEU A 138 -8.09 -5.52 -9.37
N LEU A 139 -7.00 -4.91 -8.87
CA LEU A 139 -7.09 -3.92 -7.79
C LEU A 139 -7.92 -2.70 -8.20
N GLN A 140 -7.78 -2.24 -9.43
CA GLN A 140 -8.60 -1.13 -9.93
C GLN A 140 -10.07 -1.50 -10.04
N ARG A 141 -10.39 -2.73 -10.45
CA ARG A 141 -11.78 -3.21 -10.44
C ARG A 141 -12.37 -3.13 -9.03
N VAL A 142 -11.62 -3.52 -7.99
CA VAL A 142 -12.07 -3.36 -6.59
C VAL A 142 -12.27 -1.89 -6.24
N GLN A 143 -11.34 -1.01 -6.61
CA GLN A 143 -11.49 0.44 -6.39
C GLN A 143 -12.75 1.01 -7.06
N GLN A 144 -13.04 0.60 -8.31
CA GLN A 144 -14.21 1.03 -9.07
C GLN A 144 -15.50 0.55 -8.43
N LEU A 145 -15.58 -0.74 -8.06
CA LEU A 145 -16.72 -1.27 -7.32
C LEU A 145 -16.96 -0.49 -6.02
N GLY A 146 -15.88 -0.08 -5.34
CA GLY A 146 -15.96 0.78 -4.16
C GLY A 146 -16.56 2.16 -4.47
N ALA A 147 -16.09 2.81 -5.53
CA ALA A 147 -16.63 4.11 -5.97
C ALA A 147 -18.11 4.05 -6.37
N ASP A 148 -18.54 2.92 -6.93
CA ASP A 148 -19.93 2.66 -7.33
C ASP A 148 -20.81 2.15 -6.17
N GLY A 149 -20.24 2.00 -4.96
CA GLY A 149 -20.94 1.45 -3.79
C GLY A 149 -21.36 -0.02 -3.94
N SER A 150 -20.77 -0.74 -4.89
CA SER A 150 -21.09 -2.13 -5.24
C SER A 150 -20.39 -3.13 -4.31
N PRO A 151 -21.01 -4.30 -4.06
CA PRO A 151 -20.36 -5.37 -3.32
C PRO A 151 -19.26 -6.03 -4.16
N TRP A 152 -18.26 -6.60 -3.49
CA TRP A 152 -17.20 -7.40 -4.07
C TRP A 152 -17.02 -8.68 -3.27
N ARG A 153 -17.34 -9.83 -3.88
CA ARG A 153 -17.24 -11.17 -3.25
C ARG A 153 -17.90 -11.26 -1.86
N GLY A 154 -19.04 -10.58 -1.67
CA GLY A 154 -19.77 -10.55 -0.40
C GLY A 154 -19.17 -9.62 0.68
N LEU A 155 -18.26 -8.73 0.30
CA LEU A 155 -17.75 -7.61 1.11
C LEU A 155 -18.15 -6.27 0.48
N ARG A 156 -18.13 -5.20 1.26
CA ARG A 156 -18.28 -3.83 0.75
C ARG A 156 -16.93 -3.38 0.19
N ALA A 157 -16.84 -3.21 -1.14
CA ALA A 157 -15.58 -2.93 -1.82
C ALA A 157 -14.92 -1.62 -1.32
N GLU A 158 -15.73 -0.60 -1.05
CA GLU A 158 -15.27 0.67 -0.46
C GLU A 158 -14.60 0.47 0.91
N HIS A 159 -15.21 -0.31 1.80
CA HIS A 159 -14.69 -0.56 3.13
C HIS A 159 -13.43 -1.43 3.11
N VAL A 160 -13.35 -2.40 2.19
CA VAL A 160 -12.12 -3.16 1.94
C VAL A 160 -11.00 -2.25 1.45
N TRP A 161 -11.28 -1.38 0.47
CA TRP A 161 -10.28 -0.43 -0.03
C TRP A 161 -9.77 0.49 1.08
N SER A 162 -10.69 1.00 1.91
CA SER A 162 -10.38 1.76 3.13
C SER A 162 -9.49 0.95 4.09
N LEU A 163 -9.83 -0.31 4.37
CA LEU A 163 -9.03 -1.18 5.24
C LEU A 163 -7.58 -1.33 4.73
N TRP A 164 -7.41 -1.73 3.47
CA TRP A 164 -6.08 -1.92 2.88
C TRP A 164 -5.25 -0.65 2.90
N THR A 165 -5.83 0.47 2.46
CA THR A 165 -5.10 1.75 2.38
C THR A 165 -4.76 2.31 3.76
N ARG A 166 -5.64 2.19 4.76
CA ARG A 166 -5.35 2.65 6.13
C ARG A 166 -4.21 1.87 6.78
N TYR A 167 -4.21 0.55 6.66
CA TYR A 167 -3.13 -0.30 7.18
C TYR A 167 -1.83 -0.08 6.41
N GLY A 168 -1.90 -0.04 5.07
CA GLY A 168 -0.74 0.24 4.21
C GLY A 168 -0.09 1.58 4.52
N CYS A 169 -0.88 2.66 4.58
CA CYS A 169 -0.39 3.99 4.93
C CYS A 169 0.17 4.05 6.35
N THR A 170 -0.49 3.42 7.32
CA THR A 170 0.01 3.41 8.71
C THR A 170 1.36 2.72 8.80
N ALA A 171 1.50 1.54 8.18
CA ALA A 171 2.75 0.81 8.15
C ALA A 171 3.85 1.58 7.40
N PHE A 172 3.56 2.03 6.18
CA PHE A 172 4.54 2.69 5.31
C PHE A 172 5.01 4.04 5.88
N TYR A 173 4.09 4.95 6.22
CA TYR A 173 4.45 6.28 6.73
C TYR A 173 4.85 6.29 8.21
N SER A 174 4.91 5.14 8.88
CA SER A 174 5.55 5.03 10.19
C SER A 174 7.07 4.79 10.10
N GLN A 175 7.56 4.41 8.92
CA GLN A 175 8.93 3.93 8.72
C GLN A 175 9.91 5.06 8.41
N PRO A 176 11.10 5.07 9.04
CA PRO A 176 12.10 6.13 8.83
C PRO A 176 12.53 6.31 7.36
N TRP A 177 12.54 5.26 6.55
CA TRP A 177 12.90 5.39 5.14
C TRP A 177 11.86 6.22 4.36
N ALA A 178 10.57 6.00 4.63
CA ALA A 178 9.50 6.82 4.05
C ALA A 178 9.59 8.27 4.54
N TRP A 179 10.04 8.50 5.78
CA TRP A 179 10.29 9.85 6.30
C TRP A 179 11.41 10.55 5.55
N ASN A 180 12.49 9.83 5.21
CA ASN A 180 13.57 10.35 4.37
C ASN A 180 13.07 10.71 2.96
N GLU A 181 12.21 9.88 2.37
CA GLU A 181 11.60 10.14 1.06
C GLU A 181 10.78 11.44 1.05
N MET A 182 9.96 11.65 2.09
CA MET A 182 9.04 12.79 2.20
C MET A 182 9.62 14.01 2.95
N GLY A 183 10.84 13.91 3.49
CA GLY A 183 11.51 15.00 4.22
C GLY A 183 10.94 15.29 5.60
N PHE A 184 10.35 14.28 6.26
CA PHE A 184 9.80 14.45 7.60
C PHE A 184 10.88 14.25 8.68
N PRO A 185 11.21 15.26 9.50
CA PRO A 185 12.28 15.16 10.52
C PRO A 185 11.85 14.48 11.82
N GLY A 186 10.74 13.72 11.76
CA GLY A 186 10.30 12.86 12.84
C GLY A 186 9.47 13.57 13.91
N PRO A 187 9.27 12.93 15.07
CA PRO A 187 8.43 13.48 16.13
C PRO A 187 8.94 14.80 16.68
N ALA A 188 8.01 15.70 17.03
CA ALA A 188 8.35 17.02 17.53
C ALA A 188 8.93 16.98 18.95
N TYR A 189 8.46 16.07 19.81
CA TYR A 189 8.83 16.07 21.22
C TYR A 189 10.26 15.56 21.45
N PRO A 190 11.04 16.16 22.38
CA PRO A 190 10.75 17.37 23.18
C PRO A 190 11.08 18.71 22.50
N ARG A 191 11.79 18.72 21.36
CA ARG A 191 12.35 19.93 20.75
C ARG A 191 11.30 20.94 20.23
N GLY A 192 10.21 20.43 19.67
CA GLY A 192 9.17 21.17 18.96
C GLY A 192 9.54 21.59 17.53
N TYR A 193 8.52 22.03 16.78
CA TYR A 193 8.63 22.81 15.55
C TYR A 193 8.26 24.27 15.86
N LYS A 194 9.14 25.21 15.54
CA LYS A 194 9.08 26.64 15.91
C LYS A 194 8.79 27.54 14.71
N ASN A 195 9.22 27.16 13.52
CA ASN A 195 9.05 27.92 12.30
C ASN A 195 7.64 27.66 11.72
N ARG A 196 6.83 28.73 11.63
CA ARG A 196 5.37 28.65 11.34
C ARG A 196 4.98 29.19 9.96
N GLY A 197 5.95 29.65 9.16
CA GLY A 197 5.71 30.21 7.83
C GLY A 197 5.70 29.14 6.74
N VAL A 198 5.08 29.45 5.60
CA VAL A 198 5.24 28.64 4.38
C VAL A 198 6.71 28.64 3.99
N ASP A 199 7.25 27.45 3.69
CA ASP A 199 8.67 27.20 3.41
C ASP A 199 9.65 27.64 4.52
N ALA A 200 9.14 27.96 5.71
CA ALA A 200 9.95 28.30 6.87
C ALA A 200 10.46 27.02 7.53
N ARG A 201 11.61 26.55 7.05
CA ARG A 201 12.26 25.33 7.50
C ARG A 201 12.96 25.49 8.83
N GLU A 202 12.93 24.46 9.65
CA GLU A 202 13.80 24.32 10.80
C GLU A 202 15.27 24.18 10.38
N PRO A 203 16.26 24.49 11.25
CA PRO A 203 17.68 24.36 10.92
C PRO A 203 18.13 22.92 10.56
N PHE A 204 17.33 21.93 10.92
CA PHE A 204 17.58 20.50 10.68
C PHE A 204 16.76 19.94 9.50
N GLU A 205 15.96 20.77 8.83
CA GLU A 205 15.21 20.38 7.63
C GLU A 205 15.99 20.73 6.36
N VAL A 206 15.82 19.89 5.34
CA VAL A 206 16.42 20.09 4.01
C VAL A 206 15.34 20.62 3.06
N ALA A 207 15.73 21.46 2.09
CA ALA A 207 14.79 21.87 1.05
C ALA A 207 14.47 20.69 0.13
N ASP A 208 13.24 20.65 -0.35
CA ASP A 208 12.89 19.81 -1.49
C ASP A 208 13.72 20.22 -2.71
N SER A 209 14.31 19.24 -3.38
CA SER A 209 15.13 19.39 -4.58
C SER A 209 14.39 18.97 -5.86
N PHE A 210 13.13 18.56 -5.74
CA PHE A 210 12.37 18.01 -6.84
C PHE A 210 11.87 19.10 -7.79
N ASP A 211 12.59 19.25 -8.90
CA ASP A 211 12.32 20.22 -9.97
C ASP A 211 11.19 19.75 -10.91
N ARG A 212 10.01 19.45 -10.35
CA ARG A 212 8.82 19.14 -11.14
C ARG A 212 7.72 20.15 -10.84
N ASP A 213 7.31 20.84 -11.88
CA ASP A 213 6.19 21.77 -11.84
C ASP A 213 4.93 21.10 -11.25
N PRO A 214 4.42 21.59 -10.10
CA PRO A 214 3.20 21.07 -9.52
C PRO A 214 1.94 21.47 -10.31
N VAL A 215 1.97 22.52 -11.12
CA VAL A 215 0.80 23.08 -11.83
C VAL A 215 0.07 22.04 -12.68
N PRO A 216 0.72 21.21 -13.51
CA PRO A 216 0.02 20.19 -14.30
C PRO A 216 -0.35 18.91 -13.52
N PHE A 217 -0.42 18.94 -12.18
CA PHE A 217 -0.78 17.76 -11.36
C PHE A 217 -2.12 17.14 -11.75
N ALA A 218 -3.16 17.95 -11.90
CA ALA A 218 -4.49 17.46 -12.25
C ALA A 218 -4.47 16.69 -13.58
N GLU A 219 -3.82 17.24 -14.61
CA GLU A 219 -3.69 16.56 -15.90
C GLU A 219 -2.91 15.25 -15.81
N ARG A 220 -1.87 15.20 -14.97
CA ARG A 220 -1.10 13.95 -14.75
C ARG A 220 -1.99 12.88 -14.13
N VAL A 221 -2.82 13.25 -13.15
CA VAL A 221 -3.77 12.32 -12.51
C VAL A 221 -4.80 11.84 -13.53
N GLU A 222 -5.39 12.72 -14.33
CA GLU A 222 -6.36 12.32 -15.35
C GLU A 222 -5.73 11.43 -16.43
N ARG A 223 -4.50 11.71 -16.87
CA ARG A 223 -3.76 10.81 -17.77
C ARG A 223 -3.50 9.44 -17.15
N ALA A 224 -3.17 9.38 -15.86
CA ALA A 224 -2.98 8.11 -15.16
C ALA A 224 -4.29 7.32 -15.05
N ARG A 225 -5.41 7.99 -14.71
CA ARG A 225 -6.76 7.39 -14.68
C ARG A 225 -7.16 6.82 -16.03
N ALA A 226 -6.95 7.58 -17.11
CA ALA A 226 -7.27 7.12 -18.47
C ALA A 226 -6.47 5.86 -18.87
N ARG A 227 -5.15 5.85 -18.58
CA ARG A 227 -4.30 4.66 -18.81
C ARG A 227 -4.78 3.46 -18.00
N HIS A 228 -5.19 3.69 -16.76
CA HIS A 228 -5.68 2.61 -15.91
C HIS A 228 -7.03 2.07 -16.41
N ALA A 229 -7.96 2.93 -16.82
CA ALA A 229 -9.22 2.51 -17.42
C ALA A 229 -9.03 1.71 -18.71
N GLU A 230 -8.02 2.05 -19.52
CA GLU A 230 -7.63 1.25 -20.68
C GLU A 230 -7.05 -0.11 -20.30
N LEU A 231 -6.18 -0.16 -19.28
CA LEU A 231 -5.62 -1.40 -18.74
C LEU A 231 -6.73 -2.36 -18.30
N VAL A 232 -7.68 -1.87 -17.51
CA VAL A 232 -8.84 -2.67 -17.05
C VAL A 232 -9.65 -3.20 -18.22
N ARG A 233 -9.97 -2.35 -19.21
CA ARG A 233 -10.71 -2.79 -20.41
C ARG A 233 -9.95 -3.89 -21.17
N ARG A 234 -8.63 -3.73 -21.36
CA ARG A 234 -7.81 -4.71 -22.07
C ARG A 234 -7.71 -6.04 -21.34
N ARG A 235 -7.53 -6.01 -20.02
CA ARG A 235 -7.26 -7.21 -19.21
C ARG A 235 -8.54 -7.91 -18.77
N LEU A 236 -9.60 -7.17 -18.43
CA LEU A 236 -10.83 -7.70 -17.83
C LEU A 236 -12.07 -7.60 -18.73
N GLY A 237 -12.01 -6.86 -19.84
CA GLY A 237 -13.17 -6.55 -20.69
C GLY A 237 -13.59 -7.64 -21.70
N HIS A 238 -13.04 -8.85 -21.63
CA HIS A 238 -13.35 -9.92 -22.59
C HIS A 238 -14.56 -10.81 -22.23
N ASP A 239 -15.36 -10.45 -21.23
CA ASP A 239 -16.47 -11.29 -20.73
C ASP A 239 -17.88 -10.91 -21.21
N GLU A 240 -17.98 -10.14 -22.30
CA GLU A 240 -19.25 -10.00 -23.04
C GLU A 240 -19.19 -10.78 -24.36
N ARG A 241 -19.16 -12.12 -24.28
CA ARG A 241 -19.68 -12.92 -25.41
C ARG A 241 -21.20 -13.01 -25.24
N PRO A 242 -22.01 -12.59 -26.23
CA PRO A 242 -23.43 -12.89 -26.20
C PRO A 242 -23.57 -14.40 -26.09
N ARG A 243 -24.40 -14.88 -25.15
CA ARG A 243 -24.90 -16.26 -25.22
C ARG A 243 -25.67 -16.34 -26.53
N ASP A 244 -25.13 -17.07 -27.50
CA ASP A 244 -25.86 -17.41 -28.71
C ASP A 244 -27.15 -18.11 -28.28
N ASP A 245 -28.28 -17.42 -28.41
CA ASP A 245 -29.60 -18.01 -28.30
C ASP A 245 -29.72 -19.03 -29.44
N GLU A 246 -29.77 -20.31 -29.08
CA GLU A 246 -30.11 -21.39 -30.01
C GLU A 246 -31.43 -21.07 -30.73
N PRO A 247 -31.51 -21.20 -32.06
CA PRO A 247 -32.77 -21.04 -32.76
C PRO A 247 -33.66 -22.25 -32.41
N GLY A 248 -34.64 -22.01 -31.54
CA GLY A 248 -35.70 -22.97 -31.22
C GLY A 248 -36.34 -23.51 -32.49
N GLY A 249 -36.04 -24.78 -32.77
CA GLY A 249 -36.59 -25.53 -33.87
C GLY A 249 -38.11 -25.65 -33.78
N GLY A 250 -38.73 -25.31 -34.91
CA GLY A 250 -39.98 -25.82 -35.47
C GLY A 250 -40.98 -26.56 -34.57
N SER A 251 -42.22 -26.07 -34.60
CA SER A 251 -43.35 -26.95 -34.88
C SER A 251 -44.32 -26.24 -35.81
N ALA A 252 -44.50 -26.82 -37.00
CA ALA A 252 -45.52 -26.46 -37.97
C ALA A 252 -46.74 -27.36 -37.77
N ALA A 253 -47.92 -26.75 -37.95
CA ALA A 253 -49.23 -27.31 -38.34
C ALA A 253 -49.72 -28.60 -37.67
#